data_AF-A0A1L3NLT6-F1
#
_entry.id   AF-A0A1L3NLT6-F1
#
_cell.length_a   1.000
_cell.length_b   1.000
_cell.length_c   1.000
_cell.angle_alpha   90.00
_cell.angle_beta   90.00
_cell.angle_gamma   90.00
#
_symmetry.space_group_name_H-M   'P 1'
#
loop_
_entity.id
_entity.type
_entity.pdbx_description
1 polymer ?
#
loop_
_entity_poly.entity_id
_entity_poly.type
_entity_poly.pdbx_seq_one_letter_code
_entity_poly.pdbx_strand_id
1 'polypeptide(L)'
;MNLINIALNKLVTTDNVIFNTYTPDKIVNGNLDSTDGFLCKDNGVFVLLKIILDNPYLIKKVKLKQLNYNNIRRCKEFTIKASNDNINYNTILSETLLNNDDLQEFILNVNKAYKYWCILIKNNYSGETGWSNGIGEFQLYANESKYLINQNKDYYSTKTNFLNLGQPVDNTELQNWYNKYGTDDINIITENLNNKEFPMSKNENGIWETDFELDINEVKDNIKLADADENNKSIKYNCNDYRILDLCDDEFDIRMLKEK
;
A
#
# COMPACT_ATOMS: atom_id res chain seq x y z
N MET A 1 -7.97 6.67 -11.03
CA MET A 1 -7.56 6.20 -9.68
C MET A 1 -6.07 5.89 -9.75
N ASN A 2 -5.30 6.28 -8.75
CA ASN A 2 -3.86 6.03 -8.73
C ASN A 2 -3.60 4.60 -8.25
N LEU A 3 -2.59 3.92 -8.82
CA LEU A 3 -2.16 2.61 -8.35
C LEU A 3 -1.03 2.79 -7.35
N ILE A 4 -1.15 2.16 -6.19
CA ILE A 4 -0.12 2.19 -5.14
C ILE A 4 0.50 0.81 -4.94
N ASN A 5 1.79 0.76 -4.58
CA ASN A 5 2.45 -0.49 -4.21
C ASN A 5 2.02 -0.88 -2.79
N ILE A 6 1.00 -1.73 -2.70
CA ILE A 6 0.44 -2.20 -1.42
C ILE A 6 1.32 -3.26 -0.74
N ALA A 7 2.36 -3.77 -1.42
CA ALA A 7 3.28 -4.74 -0.85
C ALA A 7 4.36 -4.09 0.03
N LEU A 8 4.58 -2.77 -0.08
CA LEU A 8 5.64 -2.06 0.63
C LEU A 8 5.60 -2.33 2.14
N ASN A 9 6.73 -2.78 2.69
CA ASN A 9 6.94 -3.13 4.09
C ASN A 9 5.97 -4.19 4.65
N LYS A 10 5.35 -5.01 3.79
CA LYS A 10 4.49 -6.12 4.23
C LYS A 10 5.31 -7.33 4.69
N LEU A 11 4.68 -8.17 5.51
CA LEU A 11 5.33 -9.40 5.98
C LEU A 11 5.56 -10.36 4.82
N VAL A 12 6.81 -10.81 4.67
CA VAL A 12 7.22 -11.83 3.70
C VAL A 12 7.71 -13.07 4.43
N THR A 13 7.22 -14.24 4.00
CA THR A 13 7.61 -15.54 4.56
C THR A 13 8.11 -16.47 3.46
N THR A 14 9.01 -17.39 3.85
CA THR A 14 9.50 -18.47 2.99
C THR A 14 9.96 -19.63 3.87
N ASP A 15 9.83 -20.85 3.36
CA ASP A 15 10.42 -22.04 3.99
C ASP A 15 11.83 -22.34 3.45
N ASN A 16 12.28 -21.57 2.45
CA ASN A 16 13.60 -21.73 1.86
C ASN A 16 14.70 -21.24 2.82
N VAL A 17 15.86 -21.92 2.82
CA VAL A 17 17.01 -21.49 3.62
C VAL A 17 17.56 -20.18 3.07
N ILE A 18 17.69 -19.19 3.94
CA ILE A 18 18.13 -17.83 3.60
C ILE A 18 19.66 -17.80 3.44
N PHE A 19 20.16 -17.13 2.39
CA PHE A 19 21.58 -16.85 2.25
C PHE A 19 21.95 -15.53 2.94
N ASN A 20 22.67 -15.62 4.05
CA ASN A 20 23.26 -14.47 4.74
C ASN A 20 22.23 -13.34 5.01
N THR A 21 22.49 -12.13 4.51
CA THR A 21 21.67 -10.92 4.71
C THR A 21 20.59 -10.73 3.63
N TYR A 22 20.39 -11.70 2.74
CA TYR A 22 19.39 -11.62 1.67
C TYR A 22 18.03 -12.13 2.15
N THR A 23 17.46 -11.41 3.13
CA THR A 23 16.27 -11.80 3.87
C THR A 23 14.97 -11.53 3.08
N PRO A 24 13.86 -12.24 3.38
CA PRO A 24 12.62 -12.12 2.60
C PRO A 24 11.99 -10.72 2.60
N ASP A 25 12.15 -9.94 3.66
CA ASP A 25 11.61 -8.58 3.79
C ASP A 25 12.19 -7.61 2.75
N LYS A 26 13.38 -7.90 2.21
CA LYS A 26 14.03 -7.06 1.21
C LYS A 26 13.31 -7.02 -0.14
N ILE A 27 12.44 -7.98 -0.43
CA ILE A 27 11.70 -7.97 -1.70
C ILE A 27 10.54 -6.97 -1.68
N VAL A 28 10.27 -6.33 -0.55
CA VAL A 28 9.18 -5.36 -0.40
C VAL A 28 9.63 -4.11 0.34
N ASN A 29 10.92 -3.82 0.41
CA ASN A 29 11.45 -2.67 1.15
C ASN A 29 11.50 -1.39 0.30
N GLY A 30 11.19 -1.49 -1.00
CA GLY A 30 11.23 -0.36 -1.94
C GLY A 30 12.63 0.03 -2.41
N ASN A 31 13.67 -0.72 -2.03
CA ASN A 31 15.04 -0.52 -2.51
C ASN A 31 15.18 -1.10 -3.92
N LEU A 32 15.54 -0.25 -4.87
CA LEU A 32 15.70 -0.63 -6.27
C LEU A 32 17.17 -0.79 -6.67
N ASP A 33 18.09 -0.98 -5.72
CA ASP A 33 19.45 -1.45 -6.00
C ASP A 33 19.41 -2.91 -6.50
N SER A 34 20.12 -3.23 -7.58
CA SER A 34 20.08 -4.59 -8.15
C SER A 34 20.80 -5.62 -7.28
N THR A 35 21.57 -5.21 -6.28
CA THR A 35 22.27 -6.10 -5.34
C THR A 35 21.50 -6.34 -4.04
N ASP A 36 20.35 -5.67 -3.86
CA ASP A 36 19.46 -5.87 -2.72
C ASP A 36 18.30 -6.82 -3.08
N GLY A 37 17.84 -7.59 -2.10
CA GLY A 37 16.73 -8.54 -2.28
C GLY A 37 16.88 -9.83 -1.48
N PHE A 38 16.13 -10.85 -1.90
CA PHE A 38 16.17 -12.21 -1.34
C PHE A 38 17.03 -13.15 -2.19
N LEU A 39 17.79 -14.02 -1.52
CA LEU A 39 18.58 -15.07 -2.13
C LEU A 39 18.50 -16.34 -1.28
N CYS A 40 18.14 -17.46 -1.92
CA CYS A 40 18.16 -18.76 -1.26
C CYS A 40 19.59 -19.29 -1.16
N LYS A 41 19.93 -19.97 -0.06
CA LYS A 41 21.22 -20.65 0.11
C LYS A 41 21.34 -21.90 -0.76
N ASP A 42 20.22 -22.56 -1.04
CA ASP A 42 20.21 -23.87 -1.68
C ASP A 42 20.20 -23.74 -3.20
N ASN A 43 21.04 -24.56 -3.82
CA ASN A 43 21.32 -24.55 -5.24
C ASN A 43 20.21 -25.28 -6.03
N GLY A 44 19.62 -24.61 -7.03
CA GLY A 44 18.67 -25.25 -7.95
C GLY A 44 17.30 -25.61 -7.33
N VAL A 45 16.98 -25.12 -6.13
CA VAL A 45 15.66 -25.32 -5.52
C VAL A 45 14.68 -24.27 -6.02
N PHE A 46 13.41 -24.66 -6.14
CA PHE A 46 12.35 -23.67 -6.31
C PHE A 46 12.25 -22.80 -5.07
N VAL A 47 12.12 -21.50 -5.29
CA VAL A 47 11.95 -20.51 -4.22
C VAL A 47 10.52 -20.06 -4.20
N LEU A 48 9.85 -20.20 -3.05
CA LEU A 48 8.52 -19.67 -2.83
C LEU A 48 8.58 -18.58 -1.77
N LEU A 49 8.32 -17.34 -2.17
CA LEU A 49 8.19 -16.19 -1.29
C LEU A 49 6.73 -15.79 -1.22
N LYS A 50 6.22 -15.57 -0.01
CA LYS A 50 4.82 -15.23 0.25
C LYS A 50 4.71 -13.89 0.96
N ILE A 51 4.07 -12.94 0.29
CA ILE A 51 3.65 -11.65 0.85
C ILE A 51 2.27 -11.84 1.50
N ILE A 52 2.14 -11.35 2.73
CA ILE A 52 0.89 -11.35 3.49
C ILE A 52 0.38 -9.90 3.57
N LEU A 53 -0.73 -9.63 2.91
CA LEU A 53 -1.40 -8.33 2.96
C LEU A 53 -2.34 -8.27 4.16
N ASP A 54 -2.69 -7.06 4.62
CA ASP A 54 -3.60 -6.89 5.75
C ASP A 54 -5.04 -7.30 5.36
N ASN A 55 -5.43 -6.92 4.16
CA ASN A 55 -6.73 -7.20 3.54
C ASN A 55 -6.56 -7.88 2.17
N PRO A 56 -7.61 -8.54 1.63
CA PRO A 56 -7.61 -8.95 0.23
C PRO A 56 -7.67 -7.74 -0.71
N TYR A 57 -6.75 -7.68 -1.68
CA TYR A 57 -6.74 -6.62 -2.70
C TYR A 57 -6.88 -7.18 -4.11
N LEU A 58 -7.56 -6.43 -4.97
CA LEU A 58 -7.60 -6.68 -6.41
C LEU A 58 -6.36 -6.07 -7.07
N ILE A 59 -5.32 -6.89 -7.27
CA ILE A 59 -4.05 -6.44 -7.84
C ILE A 59 -4.16 -6.33 -9.35
N LYS A 60 -3.93 -5.13 -9.90
CA LYS A 60 -4.06 -4.86 -11.34
C LYS A 60 -2.76 -5.15 -12.10
N LYS A 61 -1.62 -5.04 -11.42
CA LYS A 61 -0.29 -5.35 -11.98
C LYS A 61 0.71 -5.67 -10.90
N VAL A 62 1.80 -6.29 -11.30
CA VAL A 62 2.98 -6.44 -10.46
C VAL A 62 4.18 -5.79 -11.13
N LYS A 63 5.16 -5.43 -10.32
CA LYS A 63 6.48 -5.09 -10.83
C LYS A 63 7.54 -5.94 -10.13
N LEU A 64 8.48 -6.42 -10.91
CA LEU A 64 9.55 -7.29 -10.44
C LEU A 64 10.90 -6.68 -10.80
N LYS A 65 11.83 -6.72 -9.86
CA LYS A 65 13.23 -6.36 -10.11
C LYS A 65 14.12 -7.58 -9.91
N GLN A 66 15.07 -7.78 -10.81
CA GLN A 66 16.09 -8.80 -10.64
C GLN A 66 16.96 -8.52 -9.41
N LEU A 67 17.36 -9.61 -8.75
CA LEU A 67 18.57 -9.61 -7.93
C LEU A 67 19.75 -10.01 -8.81
N ASN A 68 20.77 -9.15 -8.86
CA ASN A 68 22.08 -9.39 -9.42
C ASN A 68 23.05 -9.79 -8.29
N TYR A 69 23.44 -11.05 -8.28
CA TYR A 69 24.46 -11.55 -7.37
C TYR A 69 25.55 -12.24 -8.20
N ASN A 70 26.80 -11.84 -8.04
CA ASN A 70 27.95 -12.31 -8.84
C ASN A 70 27.72 -12.20 -10.36
N ASN A 71 27.17 -11.07 -10.83
CA ASN A 71 26.85 -10.81 -12.24
C ASN A 71 25.80 -11.76 -12.86
N ILE A 72 25.02 -12.44 -12.03
CA ILE A 72 23.98 -13.38 -12.46
C ILE A 72 22.64 -12.92 -11.91
N ARG A 73 21.63 -12.87 -12.79
CA ARG A 73 20.25 -12.54 -12.45
C ARG A 73 19.54 -13.78 -11.92
N ARG A 74 18.93 -13.64 -10.74
CA ARG A 74 18.55 -14.76 -9.87
C ARG A 74 17.12 -15.26 -10.06
N CYS A 75 16.35 -14.63 -10.96
CA CYS A 75 15.03 -15.09 -11.37
C CYS A 75 14.92 -15.08 -12.90
N LYS A 76 14.56 -16.21 -13.50
CA LYS A 76 14.27 -16.30 -14.93
C LYS A 76 12.81 -16.70 -15.11
N GLU A 77 12.47 -17.97 -14.93
CA GLU A 77 11.09 -18.43 -15.02
C GLU A 77 10.41 -18.36 -13.66
N PHE A 78 9.22 -17.78 -13.61
CA PHE A 78 8.47 -17.64 -12.37
C PHE A 78 6.97 -17.89 -12.56
N THR A 79 6.29 -18.10 -11.44
CA THR A 79 4.83 -18.16 -11.37
C THR A 79 4.34 -17.31 -10.22
N ILE A 80 3.38 -16.42 -10.48
CA ILE A 80 2.65 -15.69 -9.45
C ILE A 80 1.42 -16.49 -9.07
N LYS A 81 1.20 -16.67 -7.76
CA LYS A 81 0.05 -17.35 -7.20
C LYS A 81 -0.66 -16.48 -6.16
N ALA A 82 -1.95 -16.69 -5.97
CA ALA A 82 -2.71 -15.97 -4.96
C ALA A 82 -3.74 -16.84 -4.23
N SER A 83 -4.02 -16.52 -2.97
CA SER A 83 -4.96 -17.25 -2.10
C SER A 83 -5.64 -16.33 -1.09
N ASN A 84 -6.79 -16.75 -0.57
CA ASN A 84 -7.47 -16.14 0.59
C ASN A 84 -7.48 -17.02 1.85
N ASP A 85 -7.14 -18.31 1.72
CA ASP A 85 -7.12 -19.27 2.83
C ASP A 85 -5.70 -19.73 3.19
N ASN A 86 -4.68 -19.26 2.45
CA ASN A 86 -3.28 -19.65 2.59
C ASN A 86 -3.05 -21.18 2.43
N ILE A 87 -3.99 -21.89 1.82
CA ILE A 87 -3.93 -23.34 1.57
C ILE A 87 -4.07 -23.59 0.06
N ASN A 88 -5.14 -23.08 -0.53
CA ASN A 88 -5.47 -23.25 -1.94
C ASN A 88 -5.02 -22.03 -2.73
N TYR A 89 -3.99 -22.23 -3.56
CA TYR A 89 -3.40 -21.17 -4.38
C TYR A 89 -3.80 -21.30 -5.84
N ASN A 90 -4.35 -20.21 -6.40
CA ASN A 90 -4.59 -20.09 -7.84
C ASN A 90 -3.34 -19.57 -8.53
N THR A 91 -2.98 -20.15 -9.67
CA THR A 91 -1.96 -19.57 -10.56
C THR A 91 -2.55 -18.35 -11.26
N ILE A 92 -1.89 -17.21 -11.12
CA ILE A 92 -2.31 -15.93 -11.70
C ILE A 92 -1.57 -15.64 -13.01
N LEU A 93 -0.26 -15.87 -13.01
CA LEU A 93 0.62 -15.59 -14.15
C LEU A 93 1.80 -16.57 -14.11
N SER A 94 2.30 -16.97 -15.27
CA SER A 94 3.61 -17.62 -15.40
C SER A 94 4.35 -17.00 -16.57
N GLU A 95 5.53 -16.46 -16.31
CA GLU A 95 6.27 -15.62 -17.25
C GLU A 95 7.78 -15.80 -17.08
N THR A 96 8.54 -15.17 -17.99
CA THR A 96 9.99 -15.01 -17.87
C THR A 96 10.33 -13.56 -17.50
N LEU A 97 11.15 -13.36 -16.48
CA LEU A 97 11.73 -12.08 -16.12
C LEU A 97 13.00 -11.85 -16.93
N LEU A 98 13.09 -10.74 -17.68
CA LEU A 98 14.23 -10.46 -18.55
C LEU A 98 15.55 -10.33 -17.78
N ASN A 99 16.66 -10.67 -18.45
CA ASN A 99 18.02 -10.64 -17.90
C ASN A 99 18.62 -9.21 -17.90
N ASN A 100 18.03 -8.29 -17.15
CA ASN A 100 18.49 -6.91 -16.98
C ASN A 100 18.16 -6.41 -15.56
N ASP A 101 18.59 -5.20 -15.22
CA ASP A 101 18.35 -4.62 -13.87
C ASP A 101 17.14 -3.67 -13.83
N ASP A 102 16.40 -3.57 -14.93
CA ASP A 102 15.23 -2.71 -15.03
C ASP A 102 14.09 -3.26 -14.19
N LEU A 103 13.25 -2.37 -13.65
CA LEU A 103 12.00 -2.75 -13.00
C LEU A 103 10.99 -3.13 -14.09
N GLN A 104 10.57 -4.39 -14.11
CA GLN A 104 9.74 -4.95 -15.17
C GLN A 104 8.29 -5.07 -14.73
N GLU A 105 7.35 -4.67 -15.59
CA GLU A 105 5.92 -4.61 -15.30
C GLU A 105 5.15 -5.75 -15.96
N PHE A 106 4.24 -6.36 -15.20
CA PHE A 106 3.34 -7.41 -15.69
C PHE A 106 1.90 -7.07 -15.30
N ILE A 107 1.03 -6.88 -16.30
CA ILE A 107 -0.38 -6.61 -16.09
C ILE A 107 -1.09 -7.91 -15.71
N LEU A 108 -1.90 -7.87 -14.66
CA LEU A 108 -2.66 -9.04 -14.20
C LEU A 108 -4.12 -8.93 -14.64
N ASN A 109 -4.64 -10.01 -15.21
CA ASN A 109 -6.07 -10.15 -15.47
C ASN A 109 -6.74 -10.95 -14.34
N VAL A 110 -6.87 -10.33 -13.17
CA VAL A 110 -7.57 -10.89 -12.01
C VAL A 110 -8.88 -10.16 -11.78
N ASN A 111 -9.93 -10.90 -11.47
CA ASN A 111 -11.27 -10.41 -11.15
C ASN A 111 -11.66 -10.68 -9.68
N LYS A 112 -10.71 -11.17 -8.88
CA LYS A 112 -10.91 -11.54 -7.49
C LYS A 112 -9.79 -10.96 -6.63
N ALA A 113 -10.17 -10.42 -5.48
CA ALA A 113 -9.23 -9.92 -4.49
C ALA A 113 -8.59 -11.06 -3.69
N TYR A 114 -7.29 -10.94 -3.41
CA TYR A 114 -6.52 -11.94 -2.67
C TYR A 114 -5.67 -11.31 -1.55
N LYS A 115 -5.59 -12.00 -0.41
CA LYS A 115 -4.78 -11.61 0.76
C LYS A 115 -3.33 -12.12 0.69
N TYR A 116 -3.15 -13.35 0.21
CA TYR A 116 -1.84 -14.00 0.13
C TYR A 116 -1.36 -14.01 -1.31
N TRP A 117 -0.17 -13.47 -1.55
CA TRP A 117 0.45 -13.41 -2.87
C TRP A 117 1.81 -14.08 -2.82
N CYS A 118 2.10 -14.93 -3.80
CA CYS A 118 3.35 -15.66 -3.86
C CYS A 118 4.04 -15.48 -5.20
N ILE A 119 5.37 -15.43 -5.17
CA ILE A 119 6.22 -15.67 -6.34
C ILE A 119 6.92 -17.01 -6.15
N LEU A 120 6.74 -17.90 -7.12
CA LEU A 120 7.47 -19.16 -7.25
C LEU A 120 8.53 -19.00 -8.33
N ILE A 121 9.80 -18.90 -7.93
CA ILE A 121 10.94 -18.80 -8.83
C ILE A 121 11.43 -20.21 -9.15
N LYS A 122 11.48 -20.56 -10.43
CA LYS A 122 11.79 -21.92 -10.90
C LYS A 122 13.27 -22.08 -11.25
N ASN A 123 13.87 -21.06 -11.84
CA ASN A 123 15.28 -21.04 -12.20
C ASN A 123 15.80 -19.60 -12.37
N ASN A 124 17.06 -19.50 -12.81
CA ASN A 124 17.79 -18.26 -12.97
C ASN A 124 18.70 -18.29 -14.21
N TYR A 125 19.49 -17.23 -14.43
CA TYR A 125 20.32 -17.07 -15.61
C TYR A 125 21.73 -17.69 -15.52
N SER A 126 22.07 -18.46 -14.48
CA SER A 126 23.35 -19.18 -14.37
C SER A 126 23.48 -20.40 -15.29
N GLY A 127 22.41 -20.84 -15.95
CA GLY A 127 22.36 -22.10 -16.72
C GLY A 127 22.05 -23.33 -15.85
N GLU A 128 22.29 -24.53 -16.38
CA GLU A 128 21.90 -25.83 -15.77
C GLU A 128 22.62 -26.18 -14.45
N THR A 129 23.69 -25.45 -14.11
CA THR A 129 24.36 -25.66 -12.82
C THR A 129 23.52 -25.01 -11.73
N GLY A 130 23.20 -25.77 -10.69
CA GLY A 130 22.36 -25.32 -9.59
C GLY A 130 23.00 -24.16 -8.86
N TRP A 131 22.58 -22.94 -9.16
CA TRP A 131 22.87 -21.77 -8.35
C TRP A 131 21.60 -21.29 -7.67
N SER A 132 21.78 -20.58 -6.56
CA SER A 132 20.73 -19.92 -5.79
C SER A 132 19.76 -19.12 -6.66
N ASN A 133 18.46 -19.36 -6.45
CA ASN A 133 17.38 -18.52 -6.95
C ASN A 133 17.09 -17.38 -5.97
N GLY A 134 16.57 -16.26 -6.48
CA GLY A 134 16.35 -15.05 -5.71
C GLY A 134 15.70 -13.95 -6.53
N ILE A 135 15.25 -12.88 -5.88
CA ILE A 135 14.58 -11.75 -6.51
C ILE A 135 14.91 -10.46 -5.76
N GLY A 136 15.01 -9.36 -6.49
CA GLY A 136 15.34 -8.05 -5.93
C GLY A 136 14.14 -7.44 -5.22
N GLU A 137 13.07 -7.18 -5.96
CA GLU A 137 11.85 -6.52 -5.49
C GLU A 137 10.61 -7.19 -6.12
N PHE A 138 9.53 -7.28 -5.35
CA PHE A 138 8.22 -7.78 -5.74
C PHE A 138 7.10 -6.83 -5.28
N GLN A 139 6.65 -5.99 -6.21
CA GLN A 139 5.63 -4.97 -5.97
C GLN A 139 4.27 -5.45 -6.42
N LEU A 140 3.25 -5.22 -5.59
CA LEU A 140 1.85 -5.51 -5.89
C LEU A 140 1.09 -4.19 -6.01
N TYR A 141 0.54 -3.89 -7.18
CA TYR A 141 -0.17 -2.64 -7.42
C TYR A 141 -1.67 -2.85 -7.41
N ALA A 142 -2.34 -2.22 -6.45
CA ALA A 142 -3.79 -2.13 -6.35
C ALA A 142 -4.24 -0.69 -6.48
N ASN A 143 -5.54 -0.49 -6.71
CA ASN A 143 -6.13 0.83 -6.55
C ASN A 143 -6.04 1.24 -5.08
N GLU A 144 -5.69 2.50 -4.85
CA GLU A 144 -5.77 3.10 -3.53
C GLU A 144 -7.24 3.11 -3.07
N SER A 145 -7.54 2.36 -2.01
CA SER A 145 -8.86 2.38 -1.38
C SER A 145 -8.89 3.50 -0.36
N LYS A 146 -9.68 4.54 -0.61
CA LYS A 146 -9.94 5.60 0.36
C LYS A 146 -11.27 5.36 1.04
N TYR A 147 -11.32 5.65 2.34
CA TYR A 147 -12.48 5.41 3.19
C TYR A 147 -12.97 6.71 3.82
N LEU A 148 -14.28 6.87 3.90
CA LEU A 148 -14.96 7.92 4.66
C LEU A 148 -15.96 7.25 5.59
N ILE A 149 -16.36 7.95 6.65
CA ILE A 149 -17.48 7.52 7.49
C ILE A 149 -18.76 8.13 6.93
N ASN A 150 -19.86 7.38 6.94
CA ASN A 150 -21.19 7.91 6.63
C ASN A 150 -22.11 7.63 7.81
N GLN A 151 -22.68 8.68 8.39
CA GLN A 151 -23.68 8.57 9.45
C GLN A 151 -24.78 9.59 9.20
N ASN A 152 -26.04 9.18 9.37
CA ASN A 152 -27.20 10.02 9.12
C ASN A 152 -27.20 10.70 7.73
N LYS A 153 -26.66 10.01 6.71
CA LYS A 153 -26.45 10.46 5.31
C LYS A 153 -25.30 11.44 5.08
N ASP A 154 -24.75 12.03 6.14
CA ASP A 154 -23.60 12.92 6.04
C ASP A 154 -22.30 12.11 6.00
N TYR A 155 -21.34 12.56 5.20
CA TYR A 155 -20.01 11.99 5.14
C TYR A 155 -19.08 12.70 6.11
N TYR A 156 -18.18 11.93 6.71
CA TYR A 156 -17.19 12.38 7.66
C TYR A 156 -15.80 11.93 7.22
N SER A 157 -14.84 12.83 7.41
CA SER A 157 -13.44 12.59 7.11
C SER A 157 -12.83 11.58 8.08
N THR A 158 -12.01 10.68 7.54
CA THR A 158 -11.19 9.75 8.34
C THR A 158 -9.74 10.21 8.43
N LYS A 159 -9.26 10.98 7.43
CA LYS A 159 -7.90 11.55 7.41
C LYS A 159 -7.77 12.79 8.29
N THR A 160 -8.85 13.54 8.43
CA THR A 160 -8.87 14.84 9.11
C THR A 160 -9.72 14.79 10.38
N ASN A 161 -9.73 13.64 11.05
CA ASN A 161 -10.21 13.54 12.43
C ASN A 161 -11.71 13.78 12.61
N PHE A 162 -12.53 13.10 11.81
CA PHE A 162 -13.99 13.06 11.94
C PHE A 162 -14.70 14.39 11.64
N LEU A 163 -14.21 15.17 10.69
CA LEU A 163 -14.90 16.38 10.23
C LEU A 163 -16.12 16.05 9.38
N ASN A 164 -17.25 16.68 9.69
CA ASN A 164 -18.45 16.60 8.86
C ASN A 164 -18.21 17.30 7.51
N LEU A 165 -18.34 16.56 6.43
CA LEU A 165 -18.25 17.02 5.04
C LEU A 165 -19.64 17.36 4.47
N GLY A 166 -20.70 16.86 5.10
CA GLY A 166 -22.09 17.00 4.68
C GLY A 166 -22.52 15.94 3.65
N GLN A 167 -23.51 16.28 2.85
CA GLN A 167 -24.03 15.41 1.79
C GLN A 167 -23.48 15.86 0.44
N PRO A 168 -22.88 14.96 -0.35
CA PRO A 168 -22.31 15.35 -1.63
C PRO A 168 -23.45 15.70 -2.61
N VAL A 169 -23.28 16.77 -3.37
CA VAL A 169 -24.23 17.18 -4.42
C VAL A 169 -24.20 16.23 -5.61
N ASP A 170 -23.05 15.60 -5.86
CA ASP A 170 -22.87 14.60 -6.92
C ASP A 170 -21.72 13.61 -6.64
N ASN A 171 -21.54 12.65 -7.56
CA ASN A 171 -20.48 11.65 -7.47
C ASN A 171 -19.07 12.22 -7.66
N THR A 172 -18.92 13.39 -8.31
CA THR A 172 -17.63 14.03 -8.55
C THR A 172 -17.12 14.67 -7.26
N GLU A 173 -17.99 15.37 -6.53
CA GLU A 173 -17.68 15.92 -5.21
C GLU A 173 -17.34 14.80 -4.22
N LEU A 174 -18.16 13.74 -4.16
CA LEU A 174 -17.89 12.60 -3.30
C LEU A 174 -16.51 11.97 -3.61
N GLN A 175 -16.18 11.82 -4.89
CA GLN A 175 -14.87 11.32 -5.32
C GLN A 175 -13.72 12.23 -4.87
N ASN A 176 -13.89 13.55 -4.92
CA ASN A 176 -12.91 14.51 -4.43
C ASN A 176 -12.75 14.45 -2.92
N TRP A 177 -13.84 14.24 -2.18
CA TRP A 177 -13.80 14.04 -0.72
C TRP A 177 -13.02 12.79 -0.33
N TYR A 178 -13.23 11.66 -1.01
CA TYR A 178 -12.42 10.46 -0.77
C TYR A 178 -10.92 10.73 -0.95
N ASN A 179 -10.55 11.50 -1.98
CA ASN A 179 -9.14 11.80 -2.25
C ASN A 179 -8.53 12.79 -1.23
N LYS A 180 -9.28 13.83 -0.84
CA LYS A 180 -8.79 14.90 0.04
C LYS A 180 -8.88 14.51 1.53
N TYR A 181 -9.95 13.81 1.91
CA TYR A 181 -10.38 13.57 3.30
C TYR A 181 -10.43 12.09 3.70
N GLY A 182 -10.27 11.18 2.74
CA GLY A 182 -10.23 9.75 3.03
C GLY A 182 -8.85 9.26 3.46
N THR A 183 -8.85 8.29 4.36
CA THR A 183 -7.69 7.46 4.73
C THR A 183 -7.69 6.18 3.91
N ASP A 184 -6.52 5.59 3.69
CA ASP A 184 -6.34 4.22 3.21
C ASP A 184 -6.18 3.19 4.34
N ASP A 185 -5.89 3.65 5.57
CA ASP A 185 -5.84 2.81 6.76
C ASP A 185 -7.08 3.02 7.63
N ILE A 186 -7.99 2.06 7.61
CA ILE A 186 -9.22 2.10 8.43
C ILE A 186 -8.90 1.98 9.93
N ASN A 187 -7.76 1.39 10.33
CA ASN A 187 -7.47 1.18 11.75
C ASN A 187 -7.36 2.49 12.53
N ILE A 188 -7.05 3.60 11.84
CA ILE A 188 -7.02 4.96 12.38
C ILE A 188 -8.29 5.29 13.18
N ILE A 189 -9.44 4.69 12.85
CA ILE A 189 -10.69 4.97 13.56
C ILE A 189 -10.65 4.50 15.02
N THR A 190 -9.87 3.46 15.30
CA THR A 190 -9.73 2.83 16.62
C THR A 190 -8.51 3.29 17.40
N GLU A 191 -7.60 4.02 16.74
CA GLU A 191 -6.36 4.51 17.34
C GLU A 191 -6.63 5.71 18.26
N ASN A 192 -5.86 5.79 19.34
CA ASN A 192 -5.85 6.98 20.20
C ASN A 192 -5.07 8.10 19.50
N LEU A 193 -5.79 9.17 19.17
CA LEU A 193 -5.27 10.37 18.52
C LEU A 193 -5.23 11.51 19.52
N ASN A 194 -4.20 12.36 19.40
CA ASN A 194 -3.99 13.51 20.30
C ASN A 194 -3.71 14.81 19.52
N ASN A 195 -4.08 14.82 18.24
CA ASN A 195 -3.87 15.93 17.35
C ASN A 195 -4.96 15.95 16.28
N LYS A 196 -5.29 17.15 15.79
CA LYS A 196 -6.13 17.33 14.61
C LYS A 196 -5.31 17.93 13.48
N GLU A 197 -5.52 17.43 12.27
CA GLU A 197 -4.82 17.82 11.05
C GLU A 197 -5.84 18.12 9.94
N PHE A 198 -5.64 19.25 9.25
CA PHE A 198 -6.56 19.83 8.28
C PHE A 198 -5.80 20.13 6.99
N PRO A 199 -6.15 19.51 5.85
CA PRO A 199 -5.49 19.76 4.59
C PRO A 199 -5.82 21.17 4.11
N MET A 200 -4.85 21.76 3.42
CA MET A 200 -4.97 23.09 2.83
C MET A 200 -5.03 23.01 1.31
N SER A 201 -5.52 24.07 0.68
CA SER A 201 -5.51 24.27 -0.76
C SER A 201 -5.14 25.72 -1.07
N LYS A 202 -4.54 25.97 -2.24
CA LYS A 202 -4.29 27.34 -2.70
C LYS A 202 -5.55 27.90 -3.35
N ASN A 203 -5.92 29.11 -2.97
CA ASN A 203 -6.91 29.88 -3.72
C ASN A 203 -6.31 30.51 -5.00
N GLU A 204 -7.15 31.23 -5.75
CA GLU A 204 -6.79 31.88 -7.02
C GLU A 204 -5.61 32.86 -6.90
N ASN A 205 -5.38 33.41 -5.70
CA ASN A 205 -4.28 34.34 -5.40
C ASN A 205 -3.03 33.63 -4.88
N GLY A 206 -3.01 32.29 -4.83
CA GLY A 206 -1.90 31.49 -4.33
C GLY A 206 -1.77 31.46 -2.80
N ILE A 207 -2.78 31.93 -2.07
CA ILE A 207 -2.82 31.89 -0.60
C ILE A 207 -3.35 30.53 -0.17
N TRP A 208 -2.68 29.91 0.80
CA TRP A 208 -3.10 28.65 1.39
C TRP A 208 -4.24 28.87 2.39
N GLU A 209 -5.33 28.14 2.22
CA GLU A 209 -6.50 28.14 3.10
C GLU A 209 -6.98 26.71 3.37
N THR A 210 -7.84 26.53 4.37
CA THR A 210 -8.47 25.24 4.68
C THR A 210 -10.00 25.41 4.63
N ASP A 211 -10.70 24.33 4.25
CA ASP A 211 -12.15 24.34 4.06
C ASP A 211 -12.92 24.29 5.40
N PHE A 212 -12.22 24.20 6.54
CA PHE A 212 -12.81 24.01 7.85
C PHE A 212 -12.47 25.12 8.83
N GLU A 213 -13.44 25.44 9.68
CA GLU A 213 -13.20 26.26 10.86
C GLU A 213 -12.39 25.46 11.89
N LEU A 214 -11.41 26.14 12.50
CA LEU A 214 -10.60 25.58 13.57
C LEU A 214 -11.20 25.99 14.91
N ASP A 215 -11.60 25.03 15.74
CA ASP A 215 -12.03 25.33 17.11
C ASP A 215 -10.81 25.58 18.00
N ILE A 216 -10.55 26.87 18.26
CA ILE A 216 -9.42 27.30 19.10
C ILE A 216 -9.52 26.78 20.55
N ASN A 217 -10.71 26.40 21.02
CA ASN A 217 -10.89 25.88 22.38
C ASN A 217 -10.36 24.45 22.54
N GLU A 218 -10.25 23.71 21.44
CA GLU A 218 -9.70 22.35 21.42
C GLU A 218 -8.17 22.34 21.39
N VAL A 219 -7.54 23.46 21.02
CA VAL A 219 -6.09 23.60 20.88
C VAL A 219 -5.41 23.53 22.26
N LYS A 220 -4.54 22.55 22.45
CA LYS A 220 -3.74 22.36 23.70
C LYS A 220 -2.29 22.82 23.60
N ASP A 221 -1.80 23.04 22.40
CA ASP A 221 -0.41 23.44 22.11
C ASP A 221 -0.37 24.29 20.84
N ASN A 222 0.82 24.52 20.30
CA ASN A 222 1.04 25.30 19.10
C ASN A 222 0.32 24.71 17.88
N ILE A 223 -0.26 25.62 17.09
CA ILE A 223 -0.69 25.34 15.72
C ILE A 223 0.56 25.32 14.83
N LYS A 224 0.74 24.24 14.08
CA LYS A 224 1.88 24.01 13.20
C LYS A 224 1.40 23.87 11.77
N LEU A 225 2.20 24.37 10.84
CA LEU A 225 2.11 23.98 9.45
C LEU A 225 2.87 22.67 9.27
N ALA A 226 2.20 21.64 8.78
CA ALA A 226 2.80 20.39 8.36
C ALA A 226 2.95 20.42 6.83
N ASP A 227 4.19 20.51 6.37
CA ASP A 227 4.54 20.54 4.95
C ASP A 227 5.11 19.18 4.55
N ALA A 228 4.33 18.39 3.81
CA ALA A 228 4.82 17.15 3.22
C ALA A 228 5.59 17.44 1.92
N ASP A 229 5.12 18.41 1.12
CA ASP A 229 5.78 18.93 -0.08
C ASP A 229 5.18 20.29 -0.52
N GLU A 230 5.62 20.85 -1.66
CA GLU A 230 5.16 22.14 -2.19
C GLU A 230 3.66 22.21 -2.53
N ASN A 231 3.00 21.06 -2.67
CA ASN A 231 1.60 20.92 -3.06
C ASN A 231 0.73 20.30 -1.95
N ASN A 232 1.34 19.73 -0.91
CA ASN A 232 0.66 19.07 0.19
C ASN A 232 1.02 19.74 1.51
N LYS A 233 0.16 20.67 1.91
CA LYS A 233 0.23 21.38 3.19
C LYS A 233 -0.99 21.07 4.05
N SER A 234 -0.78 21.00 5.35
CA SER A 234 -1.84 20.88 6.34
C SER A 234 -1.58 21.77 7.54
N ILE A 235 -2.64 22.23 8.19
CA ILE A 235 -2.58 22.82 9.53
C ILE A 235 -2.79 21.70 10.54
N LYS A 236 -1.94 21.64 11.56
CA LYS A 236 -1.99 20.63 12.61
C LYS A 236 -1.90 21.27 13.99
N TYR A 237 -2.70 20.79 14.95
CA TYR A 237 -2.57 21.18 16.34
C TYR A 237 -2.79 19.99 17.28
N ASN A 238 -2.19 20.04 18.46
CA ASN A 238 -2.43 19.03 19.50
C ASN A 238 -3.75 19.32 20.22
N CYS A 239 -4.50 18.28 20.56
CA CYS A 239 -5.77 18.33 21.27
C CYS A 239 -5.79 17.29 22.40
N ASN A 240 -6.93 17.14 23.08
CA ASN A 240 -7.14 16.04 24.03
C ASN A 240 -7.15 14.70 23.29
N ASP A 241 -6.81 13.62 23.99
CA ASP A 241 -6.90 12.27 23.43
C ASP A 241 -8.35 11.91 23.05
N TYR A 242 -8.52 11.32 21.87
CA TYR A 242 -9.80 10.82 21.37
C TYR A 242 -9.58 9.65 20.41
N ARG A 243 -10.64 8.90 20.12
CA ARG A 243 -10.71 7.97 18.99
C ARG A 243 -11.83 8.40 18.08
N ILE A 244 -11.66 8.30 16.77
CA ILE A 244 -12.74 8.62 15.82
C ILE A 244 -13.98 7.77 16.10
N LEU A 245 -13.79 6.49 16.48
CA LEU A 245 -14.87 5.59 16.84
C LEU A 245 -15.75 6.12 17.98
N ASP A 246 -15.17 6.84 18.95
CA ASP A 246 -15.91 7.42 20.08
C ASP A 246 -16.78 8.63 19.66
N LEU A 247 -16.58 9.15 18.45
CA LEU A 247 -17.34 10.27 17.87
C LEU A 247 -18.44 9.79 16.91
N CYS A 248 -18.42 8.53 16.51
CA CYS A 248 -19.44 7.95 15.65
C CYS A 248 -20.76 7.70 16.42
N ASP A 249 -21.88 7.90 15.73
CA ASP A 249 -23.19 7.45 16.20
C ASP A 249 -23.31 5.92 16.18
N ASP A 250 -24.32 5.37 16.86
CA ASP A 250 -24.56 3.92 16.95
C ASP A 250 -24.79 3.23 15.57
N GLU A 251 -25.18 3.99 14.54
CA GLU A 251 -25.52 3.49 13.20
C GLU A 251 -24.67 4.14 12.08
N PHE A 252 -23.34 4.04 12.18
CA PHE A 252 -22.42 4.51 11.14
C PHE A 252 -21.96 3.41 10.17
N ASP A 253 -21.67 3.81 8.93
CA ASP A 253 -21.01 2.99 7.91
C ASP A 253 -19.59 3.49 7.64
N ILE A 254 -18.66 2.56 7.42
CA ILE A 254 -17.39 2.86 6.76
C ILE A 254 -17.57 2.62 5.27
N ARG A 255 -17.55 3.69 4.48
CA ARG A 255 -17.77 3.64 3.04
C ARG A 255 -16.42 3.72 2.33
N MET A 256 -16.20 2.79 1.42
CA MET A 256 -15.04 2.77 0.52
C MET A 256 -15.37 3.50 -0.77
N LEU A 257 -14.39 4.21 -1.32
CA LEU A 257 -14.46 4.73 -2.68
C LEU A 257 -14.72 3.58 -3.66
N LYS A 258 -15.87 3.60 -4.35
CA LYS A 258 -16.24 2.57 -5.33
C LYS A 258 -15.64 2.88 -6.69
N GLU A 259 -15.08 1.86 -7.35
CA GLU A 259 -14.80 1.89 -8.79
C GLU A 259 -16.15 1.96 -9.55
N LYS A 260 -16.22 2.82 -10.57
CA LYS A 260 -17.27 2.74 -11.60
C LYS A 260 -16.92 1.67 -12.61
#